data_AF-A0A0S7X9Q5-F1
#
_entry.id   AF-A0A0S7X9Q5-F1
#
_cell.length_a   1.000
_cell.length_b   1.000
_cell.length_c   1.000
_cell.angle_alpha   90.00
_cell.angle_beta   90.00
_cell.angle_gamma   90.00
#
_symmetry.space_group_name_H-M   'P 1'
#
loop_
_entity.id
_entity.type
_entity.pdbx_description
1 polymer ?
#
loop_
_entity_poly.entity_id
_entity_poly.type
_entity_poly.pdbx_seq_one_letter_code
_entity_poly.pdbx_strand_id
1 'polypeptide(L)'
;MHILPVKDKDFCSSWCLEKYKREKGDRKFFKEIREALKEMGDRWVPKYADEYMRMCTVCNKNLFEDCHNSLDVAGSMVNTLTETEGIHWCCHAHFNLSASLSDGTVSLETARKVQKHAEDLAKKYGHKGVTPITLNIAFSELAQNFTYEKKSGKPPELNVPEMSHAAACLLCNPEFGAQCEGQVEEEFRLVGKAKSRLKTLWCQHCIQALSNLLMNRSEEEGFQLVDEVATLAEKVAEERGHAGVVTADLFVALGRAVE
;
A
#
# COMPACT_ATOMS: atom_id res chain seq x y z
N MET A 1 -5.31 -21.73 -3.53
CA MET A 1 -4.57 -20.92 -4.53
C MET A 1 -5.57 -20.52 -5.61
N HIS A 2 -6.07 -19.28 -5.57
CA HIS A 2 -6.93 -18.79 -6.64
C HIS A 2 -6.03 -18.43 -7.82
N ILE A 3 -6.15 -19.24 -8.87
CA ILE A 3 -5.50 -19.00 -10.15
C ILE A 3 -6.21 -17.80 -10.76
N LEU A 4 -5.47 -16.72 -11.04
CA LEU A 4 -5.98 -15.59 -11.82
C LEU A 4 -6.06 -16.01 -13.29
N PRO A 5 -7.25 -16.13 -13.89
CA PRO A 5 -7.33 -16.27 -15.33
C PRO A 5 -6.98 -14.90 -15.95
N VAL A 6 -5.76 -14.74 -16.46
CA VAL A 6 -5.46 -13.62 -17.38
C VAL A 6 -5.54 -14.19 -18.79
N LYS A 7 -6.69 -14.03 -19.44
CA LYS A 7 -6.91 -14.38 -20.86
C LYS A 7 -6.39 -15.78 -21.22
N ASP A 8 -7.13 -16.81 -20.77
CA ASP A 8 -6.82 -18.22 -21.00
C ASP A 8 -5.48 -18.71 -20.38
N LYS A 9 -4.95 -17.99 -19.39
CA LYS A 9 -3.73 -18.37 -18.69
C LYS A 9 -3.97 -18.55 -17.20
N ASP A 10 -3.50 -19.69 -16.73
CA ASP A 10 -3.43 -20.04 -15.33
C ASP A 10 -2.00 -19.82 -14.82
N PHE A 11 -1.85 -18.99 -13.79
CA PHE A 11 -0.56 -18.79 -13.13
C PHE A 11 -0.47 -19.65 -11.88
N CYS A 12 0.60 -20.45 -11.77
CA CYS A 12 0.82 -21.32 -10.62
C CYS A 12 1.42 -20.59 -9.41
N SER A 13 1.85 -19.33 -9.55
CA SER A 13 2.36 -18.51 -8.46
C SER A 13 2.34 -17.02 -8.81
N SER A 14 2.43 -16.16 -7.79
CA SER A 14 2.63 -14.72 -7.97
C SER A 14 3.92 -14.40 -8.74
N TRP A 15 4.96 -15.22 -8.57
CA TRP A 15 6.20 -15.09 -9.33
C TRP A 15 5.99 -15.32 -10.83
N CYS A 16 5.24 -16.36 -11.22
CA CYS A 16 4.92 -16.60 -12.63
C CYS A 16 4.12 -15.44 -13.25
N LEU A 17 3.22 -14.82 -12.48
CA LEU A 17 2.45 -13.66 -12.91
C LEU A 17 3.33 -12.41 -13.09
N GLU A 18 4.21 -12.12 -12.13
CA GLU A 18 5.14 -10.98 -12.24
C GLU A 18 6.16 -11.17 -13.36
N LYS A 19 6.67 -12.40 -13.56
CA LYS A 19 7.53 -12.71 -14.70
C LYS A 19 6.80 -12.45 -16.02
N TYR A 20 5.56 -12.90 -16.13
CA TYR A 20 4.74 -12.65 -17.31
C TYR A 20 4.51 -11.15 -17.57
N LYS A 21 4.19 -10.39 -16.52
CA LYS A 21 4.07 -8.93 -16.59
C LYS A 21 5.36 -8.28 -17.09
N ARG A 22 6.52 -8.64 -16.55
CA ARG A 22 7.83 -8.11 -16.97
C ARG A 22 8.11 -8.40 -18.45
N GLU A 23 7.84 -9.62 -18.92
CA GLU A 23 8.05 -10.02 -20.32
C GLU A 23 7.10 -9.29 -21.29
N LYS A 24 5.86 -9.03 -20.89
CA LYS A 24 4.85 -8.36 -21.73
C LYS A 24 4.94 -6.84 -21.70
N GLY A 25 5.43 -6.29 -20.60
CA GLY A 25 5.35 -4.88 -20.27
C GLY A 25 3.97 -4.46 -19.73
N ASP A 26 3.99 -3.53 -18.78
CA ASP A 26 2.83 -3.13 -17.97
C ASP A 26 1.59 -2.77 -18.80
N ARG A 27 1.76 -1.98 -19.87
CA ARG A 27 0.63 -1.54 -20.69
C ARG A 27 -0.13 -2.70 -21.34
N LYS A 28 0.58 -3.72 -21.82
CA LYS A 28 -0.05 -4.91 -22.44
C LYS A 28 -0.66 -5.80 -21.35
N PHE A 29 0.07 -6.02 -20.25
CA PHE A 29 -0.41 -6.79 -19.11
C PHE A 29 -1.74 -6.24 -18.55
N PHE A 30 -1.81 -4.93 -18.25
CA PHE A 30 -3.03 -4.31 -17.73
C PHE A 30 -4.17 -4.23 -18.77
N LYS A 31 -3.86 -4.31 -20.07
CA LYS A 31 -4.90 -4.46 -21.10
C LYS A 31 -5.50 -5.87 -21.05
N GLU A 32 -4.67 -6.90 -20.98
CA GLU A 32 -5.10 -8.30 -20.91
C GLU A 32 -5.88 -8.61 -19.63
N ILE A 33 -5.46 -8.07 -18.47
CA ILE A 33 -6.25 -8.20 -17.24
C ILE A 33 -7.64 -7.56 -17.39
N ARG A 34 -7.73 -6.37 -17.99
CA ARG A 34 -9.04 -5.72 -18.19
C ARG A 34 -9.95 -6.49 -19.13
N GLU A 35 -9.40 -7.08 -20.18
CA GLU A 35 -10.15 -7.99 -21.06
C GLU A 35 -10.66 -9.19 -20.25
N ALA A 36 -9.79 -9.82 -19.48
CA ALA A 36 -10.15 -10.95 -18.62
C ALA A 36 -11.24 -10.59 -17.60
N LEU A 37 -11.16 -9.43 -16.93
CA LEU A 37 -12.18 -8.99 -15.97
C LEU A 37 -13.56 -8.80 -16.60
N LYS A 38 -13.63 -8.40 -17.88
CA LYS A 38 -14.90 -8.29 -18.62
C LYS A 38 -15.47 -9.66 -19.00
N GLU A 39 -14.62 -10.65 -19.17
CA GLU A 39 -14.97 -12.02 -19.57
C GLU A 39 -15.32 -12.92 -18.37
N MET A 40 -15.15 -12.43 -17.13
CA MET A 40 -15.37 -13.19 -15.89
C MET A 40 -16.84 -13.52 -15.58
N GLY A 41 -17.80 -13.03 -16.38
CA GLY A 41 -19.23 -13.37 -16.24
C GLY A 41 -19.77 -13.03 -14.86
N ASP A 42 -20.38 -14.02 -14.19
CA ASP A 42 -20.99 -13.86 -12.85
C ASP A 42 -19.99 -13.94 -11.68
N ARG A 43 -18.68 -14.07 -11.95
CA ARG A 43 -17.66 -14.09 -10.89
C ARG A 43 -17.52 -12.71 -10.28
N TRP A 44 -17.45 -12.64 -8.95
CA TRP A 44 -17.23 -11.38 -8.24
C TRP A 44 -15.87 -10.76 -8.59
N VAL A 45 -15.89 -9.47 -8.93
CA VAL A 45 -14.73 -8.62 -9.18
C VAL A 45 -14.92 -7.35 -8.33
N PRO A 46 -13.92 -6.92 -7.54
CA PRO A 46 -14.05 -5.70 -6.76
C PRO A 46 -14.32 -4.49 -7.66
N LYS A 47 -15.31 -3.66 -7.31
CA LYS A 47 -15.75 -2.49 -8.12
C LYS A 47 -14.62 -1.55 -8.53
N TYR A 48 -13.67 -1.32 -7.62
CA TYR A 48 -12.54 -0.39 -7.81
C TYR A 48 -11.25 -1.06 -8.27
N ALA A 49 -11.29 -2.35 -8.65
CA ALA A 49 -10.08 -3.08 -9.03
C ALA A 49 -9.38 -2.45 -10.25
N ASP A 50 -10.15 -1.97 -11.23
CA ASP A 50 -9.60 -1.30 -12.42
C ASP A 50 -8.92 0.03 -12.08
N GLU A 51 -9.53 0.83 -11.20
CA GLU A 51 -8.97 2.09 -10.72
C GLU A 51 -7.63 1.89 -10.03
N TYR A 52 -7.52 0.92 -9.10
CA TYR A 52 -6.25 0.59 -8.43
C TYR A 52 -5.18 0.13 -9.40
N MET A 53 -5.50 -0.79 -10.32
CA MET A 53 -4.52 -1.27 -11.29
C MET A 53 -4.02 -0.15 -12.22
N ARG A 54 -4.84 0.87 -12.49
CA ARG A 54 -4.47 2.00 -13.33
C ARG A 54 -3.64 3.06 -12.61
N MET A 55 -3.54 3.05 -11.28
CA MET A 55 -2.83 4.09 -10.53
C MET A 55 -1.38 4.23 -10.99
N CYS A 56 -0.67 3.13 -11.26
CA CYS A 56 0.68 3.18 -11.82
C CYS A 56 0.73 3.77 -13.24
N THR A 57 -0.30 3.49 -14.06
CA THR A 57 -0.31 3.87 -15.48
C THR A 57 -0.49 5.37 -15.73
N VAL A 58 -1.01 6.09 -14.73
CA VAL A 58 -1.21 7.55 -14.77
C VAL A 58 -0.20 8.30 -13.90
N CYS A 59 0.76 7.59 -13.30
CA CYS A 59 1.78 8.19 -12.45
C CYS A 59 2.80 8.98 -13.28
N ASN A 60 3.41 10.00 -12.67
CA ASN A 60 4.55 10.69 -13.28
C ASN A 60 5.69 9.67 -13.52
N LYS A 61 6.37 9.77 -14.67
CA LYS A 61 7.43 8.83 -15.06
C LYS A 61 8.53 8.69 -14.00
N ASN A 62 8.97 9.80 -13.40
CA ASN A 62 10.05 9.77 -12.42
C ASN A 62 9.59 9.10 -11.12
N LEU A 63 8.38 9.40 -10.65
CA LEU A 63 7.77 8.71 -9.50
C LEU A 63 7.60 7.21 -9.75
N PHE A 64 7.22 6.84 -10.97
CA PHE A 64 7.10 5.44 -11.36
C PHE A 64 8.45 4.72 -11.30
N GLU A 65 9.52 5.34 -11.82
CA GLU A 65 10.87 4.79 -11.76
C GLU A 65 11.38 4.67 -10.32
N ASP A 66 11.22 5.72 -9.49
CA ASP A 66 11.60 5.70 -8.07
C ASP A 66 10.86 4.61 -7.27
N CYS A 67 9.55 4.46 -7.52
CA CYS A 67 8.73 3.42 -6.92
C CYS A 67 9.23 2.03 -7.34
N HIS A 68 9.41 1.80 -8.64
CA HIS A 68 9.86 0.51 -9.17
C HIS A 68 11.24 0.10 -8.65
N ASN A 69 12.16 1.06 -8.51
CA ASN A 69 13.49 0.82 -7.96
C ASN A 69 13.47 0.46 -6.47
N SER A 70 12.39 0.77 -5.75
CA SER A 70 12.24 0.49 -4.32
C SER A 70 11.32 -0.69 -4.00
N LEU A 71 10.67 -1.31 -5.00
CA LEU A 71 9.69 -2.39 -4.76
C LEU A 71 10.28 -3.60 -4.03
N ASP A 72 11.45 -4.09 -4.47
CA ASP A 72 12.04 -5.30 -3.92
C ASP A 72 12.45 -5.10 -2.44
N VAL A 73 13.04 -3.95 -2.10
CA VAL A 73 13.39 -3.63 -0.71
C VAL A 73 12.15 -3.33 0.13
N ALA A 74 11.13 -2.67 -0.44
CA ALA A 74 9.88 -2.39 0.26
C ALA A 74 9.12 -3.66 0.65
N GLY A 75 9.21 -4.72 -0.16
CA GLY A 75 8.58 -6.02 0.14
C GLY A 75 9.44 -6.99 0.96
N SER A 76 10.70 -6.65 1.25
CA SER A 76 11.68 -7.61 1.80
C SER A 76 11.37 -8.15 3.20
N MET A 77 10.55 -7.43 3.98
CA MET A 77 10.23 -7.79 5.37
C MET A 77 8.87 -8.48 5.51
N VAL A 78 8.15 -8.72 4.40
CA VAL A 78 6.82 -9.35 4.43
C VAL A 78 6.84 -10.70 5.16
N ASN A 79 7.75 -11.60 4.80
CA ASN A 79 7.85 -12.93 5.42
C ASN A 79 8.15 -12.85 6.93
N THR A 80 8.99 -11.91 7.34
CA THR A 80 9.33 -11.71 8.76
C THR A 80 8.12 -11.19 9.56
N LEU A 81 7.30 -10.34 8.95
CA LEU A 81 6.13 -9.76 9.59
C LEU A 81 4.97 -10.77 9.72
N THR A 82 4.85 -11.71 8.78
CA THR A 82 3.77 -12.71 8.80
C THR A 82 3.89 -13.73 9.92
N GLU A 83 5.09 -13.94 10.47
CA GLU A 83 5.35 -14.86 11.57
C GLU A 83 4.59 -14.52 12.86
N THR A 84 4.17 -13.26 13.03
CA THR A 84 3.52 -12.77 14.25
C THR A 84 2.04 -12.42 14.09
N GLU A 85 1.41 -12.81 12.98
CA GLU A 85 0.01 -12.47 12.69
C GLU A 85 -0.98 -13.26 13.54
N GLY A 86 -1.94 -12.55 14.12
CA GLY A 86 -3.04 -13.12 14.90
C GLY A 86 -4.35 -13.25 14.13
N ILE A 87 -4.49 -12.58 12.98
CA ILE A 87 -5.68 -12.64 12.09
C ILE A 87 -5.26 -12.60 10.63
N HIS A 88 -6.22 -12.67 9.70
CA HIS A 88 -5.93 -12.53 8.28
C HIS A 88 -5.44 -11.11 7.92
N TRP A 89 -4.48 -11.02 7.00
CA TRP A 89 -3.95 -9.77 6.46
C TRP A 89 -4.01 -9.78 4.94
N CYS A 90 -4.38 -8.65 4.35
CA CYS A 90 -4.28 -8.52 2.90
C CYS A 90 -2.82 -8.29 2.48
N CYS A 91 -2.46 -8.78 1.30
CA CYS A 91 -1.11 -8.62 0.75
C CYS A 91 -0.69 -7.15 0.55
N HIS A 92 -1.63 -6.22 0.34
CA HIS A 92 -1.32 -4.79 0.31
C HIS A 92 -0.96 -4.23 1.70
N ALA A 93 -1.63 -4.70 2.75
CA ALA A 93 -1.32 -4.32 4.12
C ALA A 93 0.06 -4.88 4.52
N HIS A 94 0.37 -6.12 4.13
CA HIS A 94 1.72 -6.69 4.29
C HIS A 94 2.78 -5.83 3.61
N PHE A 95 2.56 -5.50 2.33
CA PHE A 95 3.51 -4.70 1.56
C PHE A 95 3.73 -3.32 2.20
N ASN A 96 2.66 -2.63 2.59
CA ASN A 96 2.73 -1.30 3.18
C ASN A 96 3.44 -1.31 4.55
N LEU A 97 3.18 -2.31 5.39
CA LEU A 97 3.88 -2.48 6.66
C LEU A 97 5.36 -2.85 6.46
N SER A 98 5.66 -3.70 5.48
CA SER A 98 7.04 -4.00 5.10
C SER A 98 7.75 -2.76 4.55
N ALA A 99 7.05 -1.92 3.78
CA ALA A 99 7.61 -0.71 3.18
C ALA A 99 8.08 0.30 4.23
N SER A 100 7.46 0.34 5.42
CA SER A 100 7.92 1.20 6.51
C SER A 100 9.31 0.83 7.02
N LEU A 101 9.76 -0.40 6.82
CA LEU A 101 11.08 -0.91 7.23
C LEU A 101 12.15 -0.75 6.12
N SER A 102 11.77 -0.24 4.94
CA SER A 102 12.56 -0.37 3.70
C SER A 102 13.89 0.36 3.68
N ASP A 103 14.08 1.40 4.48
CA ASP A 103 15.38 2.09 4.60
C ASP A 103 16.15 1.70 5.86
N GLY A 104 15.57 0.86 6.72
CA GLY A 104 16.15 0.44 7.99
C GLY A 104 16.19 1.52 9.07
N THR A 105 15.42 2.60 8.92
CA THR A 105 15.32 3.66 9.95
C THR A 105 14.14 3.48 10.90
N VAL A 106 13.22 2.57 10.58
CA VAL A 106 12.12 2.15 11.44
C VAL A 106 12.43 0.77 11.99
N SER A 107 12.30 0.60 13.31
CA SER A 107 12.56 -0.68 13.96
C SER A 107 11.47 -1.72 13.68
N LEU A 108 11.85 -3.00 13.72
CA LEU A 108 10.89 -4.12 13.65
C LEU A 108 9.90 -4.10 14.83
N GLU A 109 10.32 -3.60 15.99
CA GLU A 109 9.45 -3.43 17.16
C GLU A 109 8.32 -2.43 16.86
N THR A 110 8.67 -1.30 16.24
CA THR A 110 7.69 -0.28 15.80
C THR A 110 6.72 -0.86 14.78
N ALA A 111 7.20 -1.60 13.77
CA ALA A 111 6.32 -2.25 12.81
C ALA A 111 5.38 -3.27 13.48
N ARG A 112 5.87 -4.06 14.44
CA ARG A 112 5.05 -5.01 15.21
C ARG A 112 4.02 -4.32 16.12
N LYS A 113 4.35 -3.15 16.69
CA LYS A 113 3.41 -2.31 17.44
C LYS A 113 2.26 -1.86 16.54
N VAL A 114 2.57 -1.38 15.33
CA VAL A 114 1.55 -1.01 14.33
C VAL A 114 0.74 -2.23 13.90
N GLN A 115 1.40 -3.36 13.66
CA GLN A 115 0.76 -4.63 13.31
C GLN A 115 -0.30 -4.99 14.34
N LYS A 116 0.09 -5.05 15.61
CA LYS A 116 -0.79 -5.41 16.73
C LYS A 116 -1.99 -4.46 16.82
N HIS A 117 -1.75 -3.15 16.71
CA HIS A 117 -2.81 -2.15 16.76
C HIS A 117 -3.79 -2.27 15.58
N ALA A 118 -3.28 -2.54 14.37
CA ALA A 118 -4.13 -2.77 13.19
C ALA A 118 -5.04 -3.99 13.36
N GLU A 119 -4.54 -5.07 13.98
CA GLU A 119 -5.37 -6.24 14.29
C GLU A 119 -6.45 -5.94 15.34
N ASP A 120 -6.11 -5.14 16.35
CA ASP A 120 -7.05 -4.74 17.39
C ASP A 120 -8.14 -3.82 16.82
N LEU A 121 -7.79 -2.91 15.89
CA LEU A 121 -8.76 -2.14 15.11
C LEU A 121 -9.65 -3.02 14.23
N ALA A 122 -9.08 -3.97 13.51
CA ALA A 122 -9.86 -4.90 12.68
C ALA A 122 -10.90 -5.65 13.54
N LYS A 123 -10.49 -6.19 14.69
CA LYS A 123 -11.39 -6.87 15.63
C LYS A 123 -12.45 -5.93 16.18
N LYS A 124 -12.07 -4.71 16.58
CA LYS A 124 -12.98 -3.67 17.09
C LYS A 124 -14.09 -3.32 16.10
N TYR A 125 -13.77 -3.26 14.80
CA TYR A 125 -14.72 -2.95 13.74
C TYR A 125 -15.43 -4.20 13.17
N GLY A 126 -15.17 -5.39 13.73
CA GLY A 126 -15.77 -6.64 13.24
C GLY A 126 -15.26 -7.06 11.86
N HIS A 127 -14.10 -6.58 11.45
CA HIS A 127 -13.45 -6.93 10.18
C HIS A 127 -12.83 -8.33 10.25
N LYS A 128 -12.94 -9.10 9.17
CA LYS A 128 -12.34 -10.45 9.04
C LYS A 128 -10.80 -10.46 8.98
N GLY A 129 -10.17 -9.29 8.84
CA GLY A 129 -8.73 -9.14 8.67
C GLY A 129 -8.29 -7.70 8.51
N VAL A 130 -6.98 -7.48 8.41
CA VAL A 130 -6.38 -6.16 8.23
C VAL A 130 -6.32 -5.79 6.75
N THR A 131 -7.01 -4.70 6.41
CA THR A 131 -6.98 -4.05 5.09
C THR A 131 -5.94 -2.93 5.06
N PRO A 132 -5.57 -2.38 3.88
CA PRO A 132 -4.63 -1.27 3.81
C PRO A 132 -5.16 -0.03 4.52
N ILE A 133 -6.48 0.17 4.47
CA ILE A 133 -7.17 1.27 5.14
C ILE A 133 -7.07 1.11 6.66
N THR A 134 -7.31 -0.10 7.18
CA THR A 134 -7.16 -0.40 8.62
C THR A 134 -5.72 -0.18 9.08
N LEU A 135 -4.74 -0.61 8.28
CA LEU A 135 -3.32 -0.38 8.57
C LEU A 135 -2.95 1.11 8.58
N ASN A 136 -3.41 1.89 7.60
CA ASN A 136 -3.11 3.32 7.54
C ASN A 136 -3.72 4.07 8.72
N ILE A 137 -4.94 3.70 9.13
CA ILE A 137 -5.56 4.21 10.36
C ILE A 137 -4.69 3.84 11.56
N ALA A 138 -4.21 2.60 11.66
CA ALA A 138 -3.35 2.17 12.75
C ALA A 138 -2.05 2.97 12.86
N PHE A 139 -1.35 3.20 11.74
CA PHE A 139 -0.20 4.10 11.70
C PHE A 139 -0.57 5.49 12.21
N SER A 140 -1.67 6.06 11.70
CA SER A 140 -2.08 7.42 12.02
C SER A 140 -2.51 7.62 13.48
N GLU A 141 -3.09 6.59 14.12
CA GLU A 141 -3.46 6.64 15.55
C GLU A 141 -2.25 6.49 16.49
N LEU A 142 -1.19 5.84 16.02
CA LEU A 142 0.04 5.64 16.78
C LEU A 142 1.10 6.72 16.51
N ALA A 143 0.94 7.52 15.46
CA ALA A 143 1.86 8.58 15.10
C ALA A 143 1.83 9.69 16.15
N GLN A 144 2.99 10.01 16.73
CA GLN A 144 3.14 10.98 17.82
C GLN A 144 4.26 12.00 17.56
N ASN A 145 5.17 11.73 16.61
CA ASN A 145 6.32 12.59 16.34
C ASN A 145 6.45 12.92 14.84
N PHE A 146 6.11 14.14 14.45
CA PHE A 146 6.21 14.59 13.05
C PHE A 146 7.47 15.41 12.76
N THR A 147 8.40 15.48 13.72
CA THR A 147 9.66 16.22 13.54
C THR A 147 10.59 15.42 12.63
N TYR A 148 11.01 16.03 11.52
CA TYR A 148 12.00 15.40 10.65
C TYR A 148 13.39 15.40 11.29
N GLU A 149 13.97 14.22 11.37
CA GLU A 149 15.39 14.00 11.64
C GLU A 149 15.96 13.06 10.57
N LYS A 150 17.13 13.40 10.06
CA LYS A 150 17.87 12.54 9.13
C LYS A 150 18.42 11.35 9.91
N LYS A 151 17.98 10.14 9.58
CA LYS A 151 18.42 8.90 10.24
C LYS A 151 19.26 8.06 9.28
N SER A 152 20.39 7.54 9.75
CA SER A 152 21.14 6.54 8.97
C SER A 152 20.55 5.16 9.23
N GLY A 153 19.80 4.63 8.27
CA GLY A 153 19.30 3.26 8.29
C GLY A 153 20.19 2.34 7.46
N LYS A 154 20.15 1.05 7.77
CA LYS A 154 20.68 -0.01 6.90
C LYS A 154 19.47 -0.73 6.31
N PRO A 155 19.20 -0.57 4.99
CA PRO A 155 18.11 -1.30 4.35
C PRO A 155 18.20 -2.81 4.65
N PRO A 156 17.06 -3.48 4.83
CA PRO A 156 17.03 -4.92 5.06
C PRO A 156 17.67 -5.68 3.90
N GLU A 157 18.13 -6.89 4.18
CA GLU A 157 18.59 -7.80 3.13
C GLU A 157 17.44 -8.14 2.19
N LEU A 158 17.71 -8.18 0.88
CA LEU A 158 16.69 -8.48 -0.10
C LEU A 158 16.24 -9.93 0.04
N ASN A 159 15.01 -10.08 0.54
CA ASN A 159 14.27 -11.33 0.50
C ASN A 159 13.09 -11.13 -0.45
N VAL A 160 13.19 -11.61 -1.69
CA VAL A 160 12.17 -11.38 -2.72
C VAL A 160 10.87 -12.06 -2.29
N PRO A 161 9.80 -11.31 -1.93
CA PRO A 161 8.55 -11.94 -1.53
C PRO A 161 7.90 -12.63 -2.72
N GLU A 162 7.20 -13.75 -2.47
CA GLU A 162 6.33 -14.39 -3.46
C GLU A 162 5.01 -13.61 -3.60
N MET A 163 5.05 -12.33 -3.96
CA MET A 163 3.86 -11.49 -4.10
C MET A 163 3.81 -10.72 -5.43
N SER A 164 2.62 -10.64 -6.01
CA SER A 164 2.37 -9.80 -7.18
C SER A 164 1.67 -8.53 -6.74
N HIS A 165 2.40 -7.41 -6.76
CA HIS A 165 1.85 -6.09 -6.44
C HIS A 165 0.76 -5.67 -7.44
N ALA A 166 0.87 -6.08 -8.71
CA ALA A 166 -0.01 -5.58 -9.77
C ALA A 166 -1.41 -6.23 -9.82
N ALA A 167 -1.58 -7.40 -9.21
CA ALA A 167 -2.84 -8.15 -9.25
C ALA A 167 -3.32 -8.63 -7.87
N ALA A 168 -2.71 -8.10 -6.81
CA ALA A 168 -3.00 -8.46 -5.43
C ALA A 168 -4.50 -8.36 -5.05
N CYS A 169 -5.21 -7.32 -5.52
CA CYS A 169 -6.66 -7.19 -5.30
C CYS A 169 -7.48 -8.32 -5.95
N LEU A 170 -7.03 -8.81 -7.11
CA LEU A 170 -7.74 -9.86 -7.86
C LEU A 170 -7.46 -11.26 -7.30
N LEU A 171 -6.39 -11.40 -6.51
CA LEU A 171 -6.04 -12.62 -5.78
C LEU A 171 -6.68 -12.71 -4.40
N CYS A 172 -7.39 -11.66 -3.97
CA CYS A 172 -8.01 -11.60 -2.66
C CYS A 172 -9.18 -12.60 -2.54
N ASN A 173 -9.40 -13.12 -1.33
CA ASN A 173 -10.61 -13.88 -1.04
C ASN A 173 -11.86 -13.00 -1.29
N PRO A 174 -12.88 -13.45 -2.05
CA PRO A 174 -14.03 -12.61 -2.39
C PRO A 174 -14.76 -11.99 -1.21
N GLU A 175 -14.95 -12.73 -0.11
CA GLU A 175 -15.64 -12.19 1.07
C GLU A 175 -14.83 -11.08 1.75
N PHE A 176 -13.52 -11.24 1.82
CA PHE A 176 -12.63 -10.24 2.40
C PHE A 176 -12.45 -9.03 1.46
N GLY A 177 -12.39 -9.28 0.16
CA GLY A 177 -12.37 -8.24 -0.87
C GLY A 177 -13.63 -7.38 -0.85
N ALA A 178 -14.81 -7.97 -0.68
CA ALA A 178 -16.07 -7.23 -0.56
C ALA A 178 -16.12 -6.36 0.70
N GLN A 179 -15.56 -6.83 1.82
CA GLN A 179 -15.42 -6.01 3.03
C GLN A 179 -14.47 -4.83 2.80
N CYS A 180 -13.33 -5.07 2.13
CA CYS A 180 -12.39 -4.00 1.78
C CYS A 180 -13.07 -2.96 0.88
N GLU A 181 -13.89 -3.39 -0.08
CA GLU A 181 -14.60 -2.50 -1.01
C GLU A 181 -15.46 -1.45 -0.31
N GLY A 182 -16.17 -1.84 0.76
CA GLY A 182 -16.95 -0.88 1.56
C GLY A 182 -16.11 0.23 2.18
N GLN A 183 -14.86 -0.06 2.56
CA GLN A 183 -13.93 0.96 3.07
C GLN A 183 -13.36 1.82 1.93
N VAL A 184 -13.13 1.20 0.76
CA VAL A 184 -12.60 1.86 -0.43
C VAL A 184 -13.56 2.93 -0.96
N GLU A 185 -14.87 2.73 -0.86
CA GLU A 185 -15.84 3.76 -1.27
C GLU A 185 -15.64 5.09 -0.53
N GLU A 186 -15.39 5.04 0.78
CA GLU A 186 -15.12 6.24 1.56
C GLU A 186 -13.72 6.80 1.26
N GLU A 187 -12.72 5.94 1.05
CA GLU A 187 -11.36 6.35 0.64
C GLU A 187 -11.44 7.24 -0.61
N PHE A 188 -12.09 6.75 -1.67
CA PHE A 188 -12.23 7.47 -2.93
C PHE A 188 -12.97 8.81 -2.78
N ARG A 189 -13.91 8.92 -1.83
CA ARG A 189 -14.63 10.16 -1.55
C ARG A 189 -13.71 11.23 -0.91
N LEU A 190 -12.66 10.80 -0.21
CA LEU A 190 -11.73 11.66 0.53
C LEU A 190 -10.46 11.99 -0.25
N VAL A 191 -10.11 11.25 -1.31
CA VAL A 191 -8.93 11.49 -2.17
C VAL A 191 -8.77 12.94 -2.60
N GLY A 192 -9.85 13.57 -3.05
CA GLY A 192 -9.80 14.97 -3.50
C GLY A 192 -9.38 15.93 -2.39
N LYS A 193 -9.88 15.69 -1.16
CA LYS A 193 -9.55 16.48 0.01
C LYS A 193 -8.09 16.29 0.41
N ALA A 194 -7.62 15.05 0.51
CA ALA A 194 -6.21 14.76 0.82
C ALA A 194 -5.27 15.38 -0.23
N LYS A 195 -5.59 15.20 -1.51
CA LYS A 195 -4.82 15.77 -2.62
C LYS A 195 -4.69 17.29 -2.58
N SER A 196 -5.74 18.00 -2.14
CA SER A 196 -5.71 19.47 -2.06
C SER A 196 -4.72 20.02 -1.03
N ARG A 197 -4.18 19.18 -0.14
CA ARG A 197 -3.17 19.57 0.85
C ARG A 197 -1.73 19.48 0.31
N LEU A 198 -1.54 18.75 -0.79
CA LEU A 198 -0.22 18.39 -1.28
C LEU A 198 0.35 19.48 -2.19
N LYS A 199 1.63 19.81 -2.00
CA LYS A 199 2.33 20.88 -2.73
C LYS A 199 3.37 20.36 -3.72
N THR A 200 3.79 19.11 -3.56
CA THR A 200 4.83 18.47 -4.38
C THR A 200 4.25 17.32 -5.21
N LEU A 201 5.12 16.56 -5.88
CA LEU A 201 4.74 15.37 -6.63
C LEU A 201 4.50 14.20 -5.67
N TRP A 202 3.34 13.56 -5.80
CA TRP A 202 2.93 12.41 -5.00
C TRP A 202 2.38 11.31 -5.89
N CYS A 203 2.75 10.06 -5.62
CA CYS A 203 2.19 8.93 -6.35
C CYS A 203 0.72 8.71 -5.92
N GLN A 204 -0.11 8.17 -6.82
CA GLN A 204 -1.55 8.02 -6.55
C GLN A 204 -1.83 7.08 -5.37
N HIS A 205 -0.99 6.06 -5.13
CA HIS A 205 -1.11 5.19 -3.96
C HIS A 205 -0.91 5.95 -2.65
N CYS A 206 0.06 6.88 -2.60
CA CYS A 206 0.27 7.70 -1.42
C CYS A 206 -0.91 8.65 -1.17
N ILE A 207 -1.50 9.22 -2.22
CA ILE A 207 -2.67 10.10 -2.09
C ILE A 207 -3.88 9.31 -1.55
N GLN A 208 -4.10 8.09 -2.04
CA GLN A 208 -5.12 7.19 -1.49
C GLN A 208 -4.84 6.89 -0.02
N ALA A 209 -3.61 6.51 0.29
CA ALA A 209 -3.21 6.19 1.65
C ALA A 209 -3.38 7.36 2.62
N LEU A 210 -3.07 8.59 2.20
CA LEU A 210 -3.30 9.81 2.97
C LEU A 210 -4.78 10.11 3.18
N SER A 211 -5.65 9.78 2.22
CA SER A 211 -7.09 9.99 2.39
C SER A 211 -7.68 9.16 3.52
N ASN A 212 -7.05 8.02 3.86
CA ASN A 212 -7.42 7.20 5.03
C ASN A 212 -7.16 7.91 6.37
N LEU A 213 -6.26 8.90 6.42
CA LEU A 213 -6.01 9.70 7.63
C LEU A 213 -7.19 10.64 7.91
N LEU A 214 -8.00 10.97 6.91
CA LEU A 214 -9.20 11.79 7.07
C LEU A 214 -10.42 10.99 7.57
N MET A 215 -10.35 9.66 7.53
CA MET A 215 -11.46 8.81 7.95
C MET A 215 -11.66 8.87 9.46
N ASN A 216 -12.92 8.86 9.89
CA ASN A 216 -13.34 8.81 11.30
C ASN A 216 -12.78 9.95 12.18
N ARG A 217 -12.42 11.07 11.57
CA ARG A 217 -11.89 12.26 12.26
C ARG A 217 -12.67 13.51 11.89
N SER A 218 -12.53 14.55 12.71
CA SER A 218 -12.97 15.88 12.30
C SER A 218 -12.13 16.37 11.11
N GLU A 219 -12.68 17.29 10.31
CA GLU A 219 -11.95 17.82 9.16
C GLU A 219 -10.67 18.56 9.57
N GLU A 220 -10.71 19.30 10.69
CA GLU A 220 -9.56 20.01 11.23
C GLU A 220 -8.45 19.05 11.66
N GLU A 221 -8.77 18.06 12.50
CA GLU A 221 -7.83 17.03 12.96
C GLU A 221 -7.24 16.24 11.79
N GLY A 222 -8.09 15.81 10.85
CA GLY A 222 -7.65 15.06 9.68
C GLY A 222 -6.72 15.87 8.79
N PHE A 223 -7.02 17.14 8.53
CA PHE A 223 -6.15 17.99 7.71
C PHE A 223 -4.83 18.32 8.39
N GLN A 224 -4.83 18.57 9.70
CA GLN A 224 -3.59 18.75 10.45
C GLN A 224 -2.69 17.51 10.30
N LEU A 225 -3.25 16.32 10.52
CA LEU A 225 -2.50 15.07 10.42
C LEU A 225 -1.97 14.80 9.01
N VAL A 226 -2.77 15.10 7.98
CA VAL A 226 -2.33 14.99 6.58
C VAL A 226 -1.18 15.95 6.29
N ASP A 227 -1.23 17.20 6.75
CA ASP A 227 -0.17 18.18 6.53
C ASP A 227 1.14 17.77 7.22
N GLU A 228 1.05 17.27 8.46
CA GLU A 228 2.19 16.82 9.25
C GLU A 228 2.87 15.59 8.61
N VAL A 229 2.08 14.57 8.25
CA VAL A 229 2.58 13.37 7.55
C VAL A 229 3.13 13.73 6.17
N ALA A 230 2.46 14.62 5.42
CA ALA A 230 2.93 15.05 4.11
C ALA A 230 4.30 15.74 4.20
N THR A 231 4.47 16.64 5.18
CA THR A 231 5.74 17.34 5.42
C THR A 231 6.86 16.34 5.72
N LEU A 232 6.61 15.36 6.59
CA LEU A 232 7.61 14.35 6.94
C LEU A 232 7.97 13.45 5.75
N ALA A 233 6.99 12.98 5.00
CA ALA A 233 7.20 12.12 3.83
C ALA A 233 7.93 12.83 2.69
N GLU A 234 7.66 14.12 2.46
CA GLU A 234 8.42 14.94 1.50
C GLU A 234 9.89 15.05 1.89
N LYS A 235 10.19 15.16 3.19
CA LYS A 235 11.58 15.16 3.68
C LYS A 235 12.27 13.80 3.55
N VAL A 236 11.56 12.71 3.78
CA VAL A 236 12.08 11.36 3.52
C VAL A 236 12.37 11.16 2.03
N ALA A 237 11.47 11.59 1.14
CA ALA A 237 11.70 11.52 -0.30
C ALA A 237 12.91 12.36 -0.75
N GLU A 238 13.05 13.58 -0.22
CA GLU A 238 14.22 14.45 -0.45
C GLU A 238 15.53 13.78 0.02
N GLU A 239 15.52 13.19 1.22
CA GLU A 239 16.67 12.45 1.77
C GLU A 239 17.15 11.32 0.84
N ARG A 240 16.20 10.66 0.17
CA ARG A 240 16.43 9.53 -0.73
C ARG A 240 16.69 9.95 -2.18
N GLY A 241 16.61 11.24 -2.49
CA GLY A 241 16.82 11.77 -3.84
C GLY A 241 15.71 11.41 -4.82
N HIS A 242 14.51 11.09 -4.33
CA HIS A 242 13.35 10.80 -5.18
C HIS A 242 12.75 12.09 -5.77
N ALA A 243 12.10 11.99 -6.93
CA ALA A 243 11.46 13.12 -7.60
C ALA A 243 10.19 13.63 -6.88
N GLY A 244 9.69 12.87 -5.93
CA GLY A 244 8.55 13.16 -5.07
C GLY A 244 8.21 11.93 -4.22
N VAL A 245 7.07 11.95 -3.52
CA VAL A 245 6.75 10.92 -2.54
C VAL A 245 6.19 9.67 -3.22
N VAL A 246 6.90 8.54 -3.06
CA VAL A 246 6.42 7.20 -3.42
C VAL A 246 6.02 6.39 -2.19
N THR A 247 5.44 5.20 -2.40
CA THR A 247 4.85 4.39 -1.32
C THR A 247 5.84 4.11 -0.19
N ALA A 248 7.09 3.77 -0.52
CA ALA A 248 8.13 3.51 0.48
C ALA A 248 8.39 4.74 1.37
N ASP A 249 8.43 5.95 0.80
CA ASP A 249 8.72 7.17 1.53
C ASP A 249 7.60 7.50 2.53
N LEU A 250 6.34 7.37 2.10
CA LEU A 250 5.18 7.59 2.97
C LEU A 250 5.17 6.62 4.16
N PHE A 251 5.38 5.33 3.92
CA PHE A 251 5.33 4.36 5.01
C PHE A 251 6.55 4.43 5.92
N VAL A 252 7.73 4.77 5.40
CA VAL A 252 8.89 5.12 6.25
C VAL A 252 8.55 6.33 7.12
N ALA A 253 7.97 7.39 6.57
CA ALA A 253 7.58 8.57 7.34
C ALA A 253 6.54 8.24 8.43
N LEU A 254 5.50 7.47 8.09
CA LEU A 254 4.53 6.99 9.07
C LEU A 254 5.17 6.13 10.15
N GLY A 255 6.09 5.22 9.78
CA GLY A 255 6.83 4.41 10.75
C GLY A 255 7.71 5.25 11.67
N ARG A 256 8.46 6.21 11.12
CA ARG A 256 9.28 7.16 11.90
C ARG A 256 8.43 8.02 12.85
N ALA A 257 7.18 8.30 12.48
CA ALA A 257 6.28 9.07 13.34
C ALA A 257 5.73 8.28 14.53
N VAL A 258 5.79 6.94 14.48
CA VAL A 258 5.37 6.04 15.58
C VAL A 258 6.52 5.74 16.56
N GLU A 259 7.78 5.90 16.14
CA GLU A 259 8.98 5.77 16.98
C GLU A 259 9.07 6.88 18.04
#